data_AF-A0AAD3DS15-F1
#
_entry.id   AF-A0AAD3DS15-F1
#
_cell.length_a   1.000
_cell.length_b   1.000
_cell.length_c   1.000
_cell.angle_alpha   90.00
_cell.angle_beta   90.00
_cell.angle_gamma   90.00
#
_symmetry.space_group_name_H-M   'P 1'
#
loop_
_entity.id
_entity.type
_entity.pdbx_description
1 polymer ?
#
loop_
_entity_poly.entity_id
_entity_poly.type
_entity_poly.pdbx_seq_one_letter_code
_entity_poly.pdbx_strand_id
1 'polypeptide(L)'
;WQPWQASCCAVSVASENVLLRVRLPLHCLVSSLGPFKTEMGCFNMYIFNRQGTCIYYHEWFRPKSVKQGAGTLQDDQKQMFGLFWTLSNFCATMDPRDQNKPQLGAPRKIGQGCKFRSFTTSNYKCNFLEVPSGIKLVLNTHREAPDLTDVLQALYDDIFVEYVVKNPLYVPGQPFQSDQFVNALNAFLRQNGLLQQQQIMQAAA
;
A
#
# COMPACT_ATOMS: atom_id res chain seq x y z
N TRP A 1 -35.63 -1.38 8.06
CA TRP A 1 -36.19 -0.66 6.91
C TRP A 1 -37.20 0.35 7.40
N GLN A 2 -36.75 1.60 7.61
CA GLN A 2 -37.61 2.77 7.80
C GLN A 2 -36.96 3.96 7.06
N PRO A 3 -37.75 4.77 6.34
CA PRO A 3 -37.30 5.96 5.63
C PRO A 3 -37.58 7.27 6.39
N TRP A 4 -36.74 8.27 6.07
CA TRP A 4 -36.87 9.74 6.11
C TRP A 4 -38.19 10.39 6.58
N GLN A 5 -38.10 11.39 7.47
CA GLN A 5 -38.27 12.83 7.13
C GLN A 5 -38.11 13.79 8.33
N ALA A 6 -37.83 15.04 7.98
CA ALA A 6 -37.27 16.15 8.74
C ALA A 6 -38.27 17.01 9.55
N SER A 7 -37.73 17.71 10.55
CA SER A 7 -38.22 18.96 11.21
C SER A 7 -37.22 19.27 12.33
N CYS A 8 -36.88 20.47 12.77
CA CYS A 8 -37.28 21.87 12.59
C CYS A 8 -36.03 22.68 13.04
N CYS A 9 -35.82 23.93 12.64
CA CYS A 9 -36.31 25.04 13.46
C CYS A 9 -36.25 26.36 12.69
N ALA A 10 -37.35 27.08 12.83
CA ALA A 10 -37.66 28.39 12.29
C ALA A 10 -36.68 29.48 12.73
N VAL A 11 -36.52 30.50 11.88
CA VAL A 11 -36.00 31.80 12.29
C VAL A 11 -37.11 32.83 12.07
N SER A 12 -37.41 33.54 13.15
CA SER A 12 -38.44 34.57 13.27
C SER A 12 -38.01 35.89 12.63
N VAL A 13 -39.01 36.62 12.15
CA VAL A 13 -38.94 37.89 11.43
C VAL A 13 -38.90 39.09 12.40
N ALA A 14 -38.03 40.07 12.09
CA ALA A 14 -38.11 41.52 12.41
C ALA A 14 -36.77 42.12 11.93
N SER A 15 -36.59 43.35 11.44
CA SER A 15 -37.38 44.53 11.10
C SER A 15 -36.37 45.52 10.49
N GLU A 16 -36.86 46.47 9.69
CA GLU A 16 -36.21 47.74 9.30
C GLU A 16 -35.29 47.83 8.06
N ASN A 17 -35.37 49.03 7.51
CA ASN A 17 -35.27 49.44 6.12
C ASN A 17 -33.92 50.10 5.79
N VAL A 18 -33.48 49.85 4.55
CA VAL A 18 -32.81 50.79 3.62
C VAL A 18 -31.32 51.14 3.83
N LEU A 19 -30.54 50.56 2.90
CA LEU A 19 -29.40 51.08 2.13
C LEU A 19 -28.29 51.85 2.87
N LEU A 20 -27.07 51.32 2.79
CA LEU A 20 -25.99 51.91 1.97
C LEU A 20 -24.74 51.01 1.95
N ARG A 21 -24.23 50.75 0.73
CA ARG A 21 -22.83 50.44 0.38
C ARG A 21 -22.32 49.07 0.89
N VAL A 22 -21.71 48.18 0.10
CA VAL A 22 -20.84 48.32 -1.07
C VAL A 22 -21.02 47.04 -1.91
N ARG A 23 -21.24 47.17 -3.22
CA ARG A 23 -20.99 46.07 -4.16
C ARG A 23 -19.47 45.86 -4.21
N LEU A 24 -18.98 44.81 -3.56
CA LEU A 24 -17.73 44.16 -3.96
C LEU A 24 -18.07 42.94 -4.82
N PRO A 25 -17.31 42.70 -5.91
CA PRO A 25 -17.64 41.71 -6.92
C PRO A 25 -17.59 40.28 -6.36
N LEU A 26 -18.45 39.44 -6.92
CA LEU A 26 -18.65 38.00 -6.71
C LEU A 26 -17.42 37.12 -7.03
N HIS A 27 -16.27 37.46 -6.48
CA HIS A 27 -15.09 36.58 -6.44
C HIS A 27 -14.70 36.37 -4.98
N CYS A 28 -14.46 35.11 -4.61
CA CYS A 28 -14.13 34.64 -3.26
C CYS A 28 -15.31 34.48 -2.30
N LEU A 29 -16.08 33.42 -2.50
CA LEU A 29 -16.48 32.50 -1.43
C LEU A 29 -16.92 31.15 -2.01
N VAL A 30 -16.06 30.58 -2.85
CA VAL A 30 -16.00 29.14 -3.07
C VAL A 30 -14.57 28.75 -2.74
N SER A 31 -14.32 28.32 -1.51
CA SER A 31 -13.05 27.71 -1.13
C SER A 31 -13.34 26.56 -0.18
N SER A 32 -13.58 25.41 -0.82
CA SER A 32 -13.11 24.09 -0.39
C SER A 32 -13.45 23.65 1.04
N LEU A 33 -14.69 23.19 1.23
CA LEU A 33 -14.84 21.89 1.87
C LEU A 33 -14.58 20.82 0.79
N GLY A 34 -13.31 20.62 0.46
CA GLY A 34 -12.92 19.40 -0.26
C GLY A 34 -13.17 18.22 0.67
N PRO A 35 -13.56 17.03 0.16
CA PRO A 35 -13.51 15.84 0.99
C PRO A 35 -12.08 15.71 1.53
N PHE A 36 -11.92 15.36 2.80
CA PHE A 36 -10.66 14.81 3.28
C PHE A 36 -10.27 13.73 2.27
N LYS A 37 -9.29 14.03 1.41
CA LYS A 37 -8.82 13.12 0.39
C LYS A 37 -8.12 12.02 1.17
N THR A 38 -8.82 10.90 1.38
CA THR A 38 -8.30 9.74 2.09
C THR A 38 -6.97 9.37 1.46
N GLU A 39 -5.90 9.65 2.19
CA GLU A 39 -4.57 9.72 1.63
C GLU A 39 -4.13 8.32 1.20
N MET A 40 -3.88 8.15 -0.09
CA MET A 40 -3.45 6.88 -0.69
C MET A 40 -1.95 6.66 -0.45
N GLY A 41 -1.52 6.75 0.81
CA GLY A 41 -0.13 6.57 1.19
C GLY A 41 0.30 5.10 1.18
N CYS A 42 1.55 4.84 0.81
CA CYS A 42 2.24 3.61 1.17
C CYS A 42 2.94 3.73 2.53
N PHE A 43 2.93 2.65 3.28
CA PHE A 43 3.44 2.60 4.66
C PHE A 43 4.82 1.98 4.70
N ASN A 44 4.96 0.78 4.13
CA ASN A 44 6.22 0.06 4.03
C ASN A 44 6.18 -0.94 2.89
N MET A 45 7.37 -1.41 2.51
CA MET A 45 7.58 -2.38 1.45
C MET A 45 8.58 -3.45 1.89
N TYR A 46 8.31 -4.68 1.48
CA TYR A 46 9.22 -5.82 1.61
C TYR A 46 9.45 -6.47 0.26
N ILE A 47 10.67 -6.94 0.05
CA ILE A 47 11.01 -7.86 -1.04
C ILE A 47 11.64 -9.10 -0.43
N PHE A 48 11.07 -10.26 -0.74
CA PHE A 48 11.59 -11.55 -0.32
C PHE A 48 12.12 -12.33 -1.51
N ASN A 49 13.19 -13.09 -1.28
CA ASN A 49 13.67 -14.08 -2.23
C ASN A 49 12.78 -15.34 -2.21
N ARG A 50 13.12 -16.31 -3.06
CA ARG A 50 12.43 -17.61 -3.14
C ARG A 50 12.54 -18.41 -1.85
N GLN A 51 13.64 -18.27 -1.11
CA GLN A 51 13.95 -18.97 0.13
C GLN A 51 13.26 -18.35 1.37
N GLY A 52 12.62 -17.19 1.22
CA GLY A 52 11.98 -16.47 2.31
C GLY A 52 12.88 -15.51 3.09
N THR A 53 14.10 -15.28 2.63
CA THR A 53 14.96 -14.20 3.14
C THR A 53 14.43 -12.86 2.64
N CYS A 54 14.27 -11.90 3.56
CA CYS A 54 14.00 -10.52 3.20
C CYS A 54 15.28 -9.89 2.62
N ILE A 55 15.24 -9.57 1.32
CA ILE A 55 16.39 -8.96 0.62
C ILE A 55 16.30 -7.43 0.58
N TYR A 56 15.11 -6.87 0.81
CA TYR A 56 14.90 -5.43 0.91
C TYR A 56 13.73 -5.11 1.83
N TYR A 57 13.92 -4.10 2.67
CA TYR A 57 12.88 -3.52 3.53
C TYR A 57 12.98 -2.00 3.49
N HIS A 58 11.84 -1.35 3.34
CA HIS A 58 11.75 0.10 3.41
C HIS A 58 10.48 0.54 4.13
N GLU A 59 10.61 1.57 4.95
CA GLU A 59 9.55 2.10 5.79
C GLU A 59 9.43 3.61 5.55
N TRP A 60 8.27 4.03 5.04
CA TRP A 60 7.95 5.46 4.89
C TRP A 60 7.17 5.96 6.11
N PHE A 61 6.23 5.16 6.62
CA PHE A 61 5.41 5.53 7.75
C PHE A 61 4.99 4.31 8.56
N ARG A 62 5.43 4.24 9.83
CA ARG A 62 4.99 3.25 10.82
C ARG A 62 4.94 3.91 12.21
N PRO A 63 3.74 4.18 12.76
CA PRO A 63 3.59 4.91 14.03
C PRO A 63 4.29 4.27 15.23
N LYS A 64 4.45 2.94 15.22
CA LYS A 64 5.32 2.20 16.14
C LYS A 64 6.28 1.38 15.31
N SER A 65 7.45 1.95 15.05
CA SER A 65 8.47 1.23 14.29
C SER A 65 8.94 0.01 15.08
N VAL A 66 9.48 -1.00 14.37
CA VAL A 66 10.05 -2.18 15.03
C VAL A 66 11.16 -1.79 16.01
N LYS A 67 11.87 -0.70 15.72
CA LYS A 67 12.92 -0.13 16.58
C LYS A 67 12.41 0.39 17.94
N GLN A 68 11.10 0.65 18.08
CA GLN A 68 10.49 1.22 19.29
C GLN A 68 9.78 0.17 20.18
N GLY A 69 10.11 -1.13 20.03
CA GLY A 69 9.68 -2.17 20.95
C GLY A 69 8.54 -3.08 20.45
N ALA A 70 8.25 -3.09 19.14
CA ALA A 70 7.31 -4.04 18.54
C ALA A 70 7.93 -5.44 18.29
N GLY A 71 9.23 -5.62 18.53
CA GLY A 71 9.98 -6.86 18.29
C GLY A 71 11.33 -6.57 17.63
N THR A 72 11.95 -7.60 17.02
CA THR A 72 13.09 -7.40 16.12
C THR A 72 12.63 -7.33 14.66
N LEU A 73 13.38 -6.64 13.80
CA LEU A 73 13.06 -6.56 12.37
C LEU A 73 13.06 -7.94 11.71
N GLN A 74 13.92 -8.84 12.19
CA GLN A 74 14.00 -10.20 11.69
C GLN A 74 12.76 -11.02 12.05
N ASP A 75 12.20 -10.82 13.25
CA ASP A 75 10.97 -11.51 13.66
C ASP A 75 9.76 -11.02 12.86
N ASP A 76 9.66 -9.70 12.63
CA ASP A 76 8.64 -9.08 11.78
C ASP A 76 8.73 -9.63 10.34
N GLN A 77 9.94 -9.74 9.78
CA GLN A 77 10.17 -10.32 8.45
C GLN A 77 9.78 -11.80 8.37
N LYS A 78 10.16 -12.61 9.38
CA LYS A 78 9.77 -14.03 9.46
C LYS A 78 8.25 -14.20 9.58
N GLN A 79 7.61 -13.35 10.38
CA GLN A 79 6.16 -13.35 10.54
C GLN A 79 5.47 -13.03 9.20
N MET A 80 5.93 -11.99 8.50
CA MET A 80 5.39 -11.62 7.19
C MET A 80 5.56 -12.74 6.16
N PHE A 81 6.73 -13.38 6.10
CA PHE A 81 6.94 -14.50 5.20
C PHE A 81 6.02 -15.69 5.53
N GLY A 82 5.89 -16.06 6.81
CA GLY A 82 5.00 -17.13 7.26
C GLY A 82 3.53 -16.87 6.95
N LEU A 83 3.08 -15.62 7.07
CA LEU A 83 1.74 -15.19 6.69
C LEU A 83 1.46 -15.45 5.21
N PHE A 84 2.33 -14.97 4.30
CA PHE A 84 2.11 -15.15 2.86
C PHE A 84 2.23 -16.61 2.44
N TRP A 85 3.16 -17.36 3.05
CA TRP A 85 3.26 -18.78 2.80
C TRP A 85 1.95 -19.51 3.14
N THR A 86 1.35 -19.17 4.28
CA THR A 86 0.08 -19.72 4.73
C THR A 86 -1.08 -19.29 3.82
N LEU A 87 -1.17 -18.00 3.49
CA LEU A 87 -2.23 -17.47 2.62
C LEU A 87 -2.17 -18.04 1.21
N SER A 88 -0.98 -18.17 0.62
CA SER A 88 -0.81 -18.77 -0.71
C SER A 88 -1.26 -20.23 -0.73
N ASN A 89 -0.90 -21.00 0.30
CA ASN A 89 -1.37 -22.39 0.41
C ASN A 89 -2.87 -22.48 0.64
N PHE A 90 -3.42 -21.59 1.47
CA PHE A 90 -4.85 -21.51 1.77
C PHE A 90 -5.66 -21.18 0.51
N CYS A 91 -5.35 -20.07 -0.18
CA CYS A 91 -6.05 -19.60 -1.37
C CYS A 91 -6.20 -20.69 -2.42
N ALA A 92 -5.20 -21.55 -2.51
CA ALA A 92 -5.12 -22.48 -3.59
C ALA A 92 -5.56 -23.90 -3.20
N THR A 93 -5.73 -24.18 -1.90
CA THR A 93 -6.56 -25.30 -1.42
C THR A 93 -8.04 -24.96 -1.60
N MET A 94 -8.40 -23.70 -1.33
CA MET A 94 -9.76 -23.17 -1.43
C MET A 94 -10.20 -22.85 -2.86
N ASP A 95 -9.30 -22.92 -3.84
CA ASP A 95 -9.63 -22.68 -5.25
C ASP A 95 -10.73 -23.67 -5.71
N PRO A 96 -11.90 -23.19 -6.15
CA PRO A 96 -12.97 -24.05 -6.61
C PRO A 96 -12.74 -24.59 -8.03
N ARG A 97 -11.78 -24.04 -8.78
CA ARG A 97 -11.57 -24.37 -10.20
C ARG A 97 -10.56 -25.48 -10.43
N ASP A 98 -9.62 -25.67 -9.51
CA ASP A 98 -8.57 -26.69 -9.64
C ASP A 98 -9.03 -28.02 -9.04
N GLN A 99 -9.14 -29.05 -9.89
CA GLN A 99 -9.48 -30.42 -9.46
C GLN A 99 -8.24 -31.18 -8.96
N ASN A 100 -7.04 -30.81 -9.40
CA ASN A 100 -5.78 -31.44 -9.02
C ASN A 100 -5.13 -30.68 -7.87
N LYS A 101 -5.86 -30.59 -6.75
CA LYS A 101 -5.41 -29.83 -5.59
C LYS A 101 -4.19 -30.48 -4.96
N PRO A 102 -3.12 -29.72 -4.69
CA PRO A 102 -2.05 -30.22 -3.84
C PRO A 102 -2.60 -30.47 -2.43
N GLN A 103 -2.10 -31.52 -1.77
CA GLN A 103 -2.45 -31.80 -0.39
C GLN A 103 -2.07 -30.61 0.50
N LEU A 104 -2.85 -30.40 1.57
CA LEU A 104 -2.60 -29.32 2.52
C LEU A 104 -1.18 -29.47 3.11
N GLY A 105 -0.35 -28.44 2.95
CA GLY A 105 1.05 -28.45 3.39
C GLY A 105 2.07 -28.98 2.38
N ALA A 106 1.65 -29.46 1.20
CA ALA A 106 2.57 -29.85 0.14
C ALA A 106 3.24 -28.61 -0.50
N PRO A 107 4.54 -28.67 -0.83
CA PRO A 107 5.24 -27.57 -1.47
C PRO A 107 4.66 -27.32 -2.87
N ARG A 108 4.26 -26.08 -3.13
CA ARG A 108 3.75 -25.66 -4.45
C ARG A 108 4.86 -25.28 -5.40
N LYS A 109 4.64 -25.58 -6.68
CA LYS A 109 5.42 -24.99 -7.76
C LYS A 109 5.02 -23.53 -7.93
N ILE A 110 6.02 -22.67 -8.04
CA ILE A 110 5.82 -21.23 -8.27
C ILE A 110 5.05 -21.04 -9.58
N GLY A 111 4.01 -20.21 -9.54
CA GLY A 111 3.22 -19.90 -10.74
C GLY A 111 2.06 -20.84 -11.06
N GLN A 112 1.82 -21.90 -10.27
CA GLN A 112 0.72 -22.84 -10.52
C GLN A 112 -0.46 -22.64 -9.55
N GLY A 113 -1.68 -22.69 -10.10
CA GLY A 113 -2.94 -22.60 -9.37
C GLY A 113 -3.35 -21.16 -9.01
N CYS A 114 -4.32 -21.04 -8.10
CA CYS A 114 -4.73 -19.75 -7.55
C CYS A 114 -3.59 -19.07 -6.78
N LYS A 115 -3.50 -17.74 -6.90
CA LYS A 115 -2.51 -16.92 -6.20
C LYS A 115 -3.20 -15.94 -5.27
N PHE A 116 -2.63 -15.77 -4.08
CA PHE A 116 -3.01 -14.68 -3.20
C PHE A 116 -2.63 -13.33 -3.85
N ARG A 117 -3.52 -12.33 -3.78
CA ARG A 117 -3.31 -11.00 -4.36
C ARG A 117 -3.21 -9.89 -3.31
N SER A 118 -4.22 -9.78 -2.45
CA SER A 118 -4.25 -8.78 -1.39
C SER A 118 -5.24 -9.15 -0.31
N PHE A 119 -5.07 -8.56 0.87
CA PHE A 119 -6.10 -8.51 1.90
C PHE A 119 -6.24 -7.07 2.38
N THR A 120 -7.44 -6.71 2.81
CA THR A 120 -7.74 -5.38 3.34
C THR A 120 -8.23 -5.53 4.77
N THR A 121 -7.68 -4.72 5.66
CA THR A 121 -8.11 -4.61 7.06
C THR A 121 -8.94 -3.33 7.26
N SER A 122 -9.35 -3.03 8.49
CA SER A 122 -10.02 -1.78 8.82
C SER A 122 -9.19 -0.53 8.51
N ASN A 123 -7.85 -0.65 8.50
CA ASN A 123 -6.93 0.48 8.48
C ASN A 123 -5.99 0.51 7.27
N TYR A 124 -5.59 -0.65 6.74
CA TYR A 124 -4.63 -0.75 5.64
C TYR A 124 -4.95 -1.91 4.71
N LYS A 125 -4.40 -1.85 3.49
CA LYS A 125 -4.41 -2.91 2.50
C LYS A 125 -2.99 -3.45 2.30
N CYS A 126 -2.84 -4.77 2.37
CA CYS A 126 -1.60 -5.45 2.03
C CYS A 126 -1.69 -5.96 0.60
N ASN A 127 -0.83 -5.45 -0.28
CA ASN A 127 -0.74 -5.88 -1.66
C ASN A 127 0.44 -6.84 -1.81
N PHE A 128 0.23 -7.94 -2.51
CA PHE A 128 1.20 -9.03 -2.65
C PHE A 128 1.32 -9.44 -4.12
N LEU A 129 2.56 -9.55 -4.59
CA LEU A 129 2.89 -10.09 -5.91
C LEU A 129 3.98 -11.14 -5.79
N GLU A 130 3.71 -12.34 -6.31
CA GLU A 130 4.73 -13.37 -6.52
C GLU A 130 5.00 -13.54 -8.00
N VAL A 131 6.22 -13.19 -8.40
CA VAL A 131 6.70 -13.33 -9.78
C VAL A 131 7.24 -14.75 -10.04
N PRO A 132 7.28 -15.23 -11.29
CA PRO A 132 7.76 -16.58 -11.62
C PRO A 132 9.20 -16.88 -11.18
N SER A 133 10.05 -15.87 -11.02
CA SER A 133 11.41 -16.01 -10.48
C SER A 133 11.43 -16.41 -8.99
N GLY A 134 10.28 -16.35 -8.31
CA GLY A 134 10.12 -16.67 -6.89
C GLY A 134 10.33 -15.47 -5.97
N ILE A 135 10.66 -14.29 -6.53
CA ILE A 135 10.68 -13.03 -5.79
C ILE A 135 9.25 -12.65 -5.39
N LYS A 136 9.10 -12.15 -4.16
CA LYS A 136 7.81 -11.75 -3.60
C LYS A 136 7.88 -10.29 -3.19
N LEU A 137 7.00 -9.48 -3.74
CA LEU A 137 6.88 -8.07 -3.45
C LEU A 137 5.65 -7.84 -2.58
N VAL A 138 5.84 -7.09 -1.50
CA VAL A 138 4.81 -6.80 -0.51
C VAL A 138 4.78 -5.29 -0.32
N LEU A 139 3.61 -4.69 -0.51
CA LEU A 139 3.41 -3.26 -0.33
C LEU A 139 2.17 -3.00 0.52
N ASN A 140 2.38 -2.40 1.68
CA ASN A 140 1.28 -1.96 2.53
C ASN A 140 0.88 -0.53 2.16
N THR A 141 -0.41 -0.34 1.89
CA THR A 141 -0.98 0.94 1.46
C THR A 141 -2.25 1.25 2.25
N HIS A 142 -2.78 2.46 2.05
CA HIS A 142 -4.11 2.82 2.52
C HIS A 142 -5.19 1.82 2.03
N ARG A 143 -6.24 1.64 2.83
CA ARG A 143 -7.33 0.68 2.58
C ARG A 143 -8.12 0.93 1.30
N GLU A 144 -8.17 2.19 0.84
CA GLU A 144 -8.88 2.61 -0.38
C GLU A 144 -8.03 2.48 -1.64
N ALA A 145 -6.79 1.99 -1.52
CA ALA A 145 -5.93 1.79 -2.69
C ALA A 145 -6.58 0.81 -3.70
N PRO A 146 -6.51 1.11 -5.01
CA PRO A 146 -7.01 0.25 -6.07
C PRO A 146 -6.20 -1.06 -6.13
N ASP A 147 -6.53 -1.94 -7.09
CA ASP A 147 -5.65 -3.08 -7.36
C ASP A 147 -4.29 -2.57 -7.85
N LEU A 148 -3.23 -2.94 -7.15
CA LEU A 148 -1.86 -2.54 -7.45
C LEU A 148 -1.07 -3.67 -8.11
N THR A 149 -1.73 -4.73 -8.59
CA THR A 149 -1.08 -5.86 -9.26
C THR A 149 -0.19 -5.39 -10.42
N ASP A 150 -0.71 -4.54 -11.30
CA ASP A 150 0.05 -4.02 -12.46
C ASP A 150 1.18 -3.09 -12.02
N VAL A 151 0.95 -2.28 -10.99
CA VAL A 151 1.96 -1.36 -10.42
C VAL A 151 3.11 -2.15 -9.79
N LEU A 152 2.81 -3.22 -9.06
CA LEU A 152 3.82 -4.10 -8.48
C LEU A 152 4.59 -4.87 -9.55
N GLN A 153 3.93 -5.25 -10.64
CA GLN A 153 4.58 -5.92 -11.77
C GLN A 153 5.56 -4.97 -12.47
N ALA A 154 5.13 -3.75 -12.78
CA ALA A 154 6.00 -2.71 -13.33
C ALA A 154 7.15 -2.34 -12.37
N LEU A 155 6.90 -2.31 -11.05
CA LEU A 155 7.97 -2.10 -10.08
C LEU A 155 9.05 -3.18 -10.16
N TYR A 156 8.64 -4.44 -10.33
CA TYR A 156 9.60 -5.53 -10.53
C TYR A 156 10.37 -5.37 -11.85
N ASP A 157 9.68 -5.16 -12.96
CA ASP A 157 10.27 -5.13 -14.30
C ASP A 157 11.16 -3.90 -14.53
N ASP A 158 10.70 -2.70 -14.14
CA ASP A 158 11.38 -1.43 -14.46
C ASP A 158 12.35 -0.97 -13.37
N ILE A 159 12.12 -1.33 -12.10
CA ILE A 159 12.93 -0.85 -10.98
C ILE A 159 13.81 -1.98 -10.41
N PHE A 160 13.21 -3.10 -10.02
CA PHE A 160 13.99 -4.18 -9.39
C PHE A 160 14.99 -4.83 -10.36
N VAL A 161 14.55 -5.17 -11.57
CA VAL A 161 15.46 -5.79 -12.56
C VAL A 161 16.55 -4.81 -12.98
N GLU A 162 16.20 -3.55 -13.25
CA GLU A 162 17.16 -2.54 -13.73
C GLU A 162 18.25 -2.19 -12.71
N TYR A 163 17.86 -1.91 -11.45
CA TYR A 163 18.81 -1.37 -10.47
C TYR A 163 19.42 -2.43 -9.55
N VAL A 164 18.83 -3.63 -9.46
CA VAL A 164 19.28 -4.71 -8.57
C VAL A 164 19.84 -5.88 -9.37
N VAL A 165 19.04 -6.45 -10.28
CA VAL A 165 19.45 -7.68 -11.00
C VAL A 165 20.56 -7.40 -12.01
N LYS A 166 20.51 -6.27 -12.72
CA LYS A 166 21.57 -5.87 -13.66
C LYS A 166 22.81 -5.30 -12.98
N ASN A 167 22.77 -5.03 -11.68
CA ASN A 167 23.92 -4.50 -10.95
C ASN A 167 24.97 -5.62 -10.77
N PRO A 168 26.18 -5.49 -11.34
CA PRO A 168 27.21 -6.53 -11.26
C PRO A 168 27.72 -6.78 -9.83
N LEU A 169 27.50 -5.84 -8.91
CA LEU A 169 27.90 -5.97 -7.51
C LEU A 169 26.86 -6.70 -6.65
N TYR A 170 25.65 -6.93 -7.19
CA TYR A 170 24.60 -7.61 -6.45
C TYR A 170 24.80 -9.13 -6.48
N VAL A 171 24.85 -9.73 -5.29
CA VAL A 171 24.86 -11.19 -5.13
C VAL A 171 23.43 -11.68 -4.90
N PRO A 172 22.87 -12.51 -5.80
CA PRO A 172 21.50 -12.98 -5.67
C PRO A 172 21.21 -13.65 -4.33
N GLY A 173 20.13 -13.21 -3.67
CA GLY A 173 19.65 -13.79 -2.42
C GLY A 173 20.20 -13.14 -1.16
N GLN A 174 21.17 -12.23 -1.28
CA GLN A 174 21.63 -11.41 -0.16
C GLN A 174 20.81 -10.12 -0.05
N PRO A 175 20.65 -9.56 1.17
CA PRO A 175 20.11 -8.22 1.33
C PRO A 175 20.98 -7.19 0.61
N PHE A 176 20.35 -6.23 -0.05
CA PHE A 176 21.06 -5.14 -0.73
C PHE A 176 20.60 -3.79 -0.20
N GLN A 177 21.50 -2.82 -0.28
CA GLN A 177 21.22 -1.41 -0.03
C GLN A 177 21.79 -0.63 -1.22
N SER A 178 20.92 0.09 -1.93
CA SER A 178 21.32 0.89 -3.09
C SER A 178 20.50 2.16 -3.12
N ASP A 179 21.18 3.30 -2.99
CA ASP A 179 20.52 4.62 -3.02
C ASP A 179 19.87 4.89 -4.38
N GLN A 180 20.46 4.38 -5.46
CA GLN A 180 19.88 4.48 -6.81
C GLN A 180 18.53 3.78 -6.89
N PHE A 181 18.43 2.57 -6.33
CA PHE A 181 17.17 1.83 -6.25
C PHE A 181 16.14 2.60 -5.40
N VAL A 182 16.53 3.11 -4.23
CA VAL A 182 15.61 3.85 -3.34
C VAL A 182 15.08 5.11 -4.01
N ASN A 183 15.95 5.87 -4.70
CA ASN A 183 15.56 7.07 -5.42
C ASN A 183 14.61 6.77 -6.58
N ALA A 184 14.91 5.74 -7.38
CA ALA A 184 14.05 5.30 -8.48
C ALA A 184 12.70 4.79 -7.97
N LEU A 185 12.70 3.99 -6.90
CA LEU A 185 11.48 3.51 -6.24
C LEU A 185 10.61 4.66 -5.73
N ASN A 186 11.20 5.63 -5.04
CA ASN A 186 10.47 6.78 -4.53
C ASN A 186 9.89 7.63 -5.68
N ALA A 187 10.63 7.83 -6.76
CA ALA A 187 10.13 8.52 -7.95
C ALA A 187 8.95 7.77 -8.58
N PHE A 188 9.08 6.45 -8.76
CA PHE A 188 8.03 5.58 -9.30
C PHE A 188 6.75 5.61 -8.46
N LEU A 189 6.87 5.50 -7.14
CA LEU A 189 5.72 5.53 -6.23
C LEU A 189 5.03 6.91 -6.22
N ARG A 190 5.79 8.01 -6.34
CA ARG A 190 5.22 9.35 -6.50
C ARG A 190 4.45 9.50 -7.81
N GLN A 191 4.98 8.97 -8.91
CA GLN A 191 4.30 8.98 -10.22
C GLN A 191 2.97 8.23 -10.18
N ASN A 192 2.92 7.13 -9.40
CA ASN A 192 1.70 6.35 -9.18
C ASN A 192 0.79 6.93 -8.07
N GLY A 193 1.11 8.10 -7.52
CA GLY A 193 0.31 8.76 -6.47
C GLY A 193 0.32 8.09 -5.10
N LEU A 194 1.24 7.14 -4.88
CA LEU A 194 1.37 6.35 -3.64
C LEU A 194 2.25 7.02 -2.58
N LEU A 195 3.10 7.97 -3.00
CA LEU A 195 3.93 8.77 -2.11
C LEU A 195 3.65 10.26 -2.30
N GLN A 196 3.47 10.97 -1.18
CA GLN A 196 3.42 12.43 -1.15
C GLN A 196 4.60 13.02 -0.36
N GLN A 197 4.98 14.24 -0.72
CA GLN A 197 6.15 14.94 -0.19
C GLN A 197 6.09 15.16 1.34
N GLN A 198 4.87 15.22 1.91
CA GLN A 198 4.65 15.41 3.35
C GLN A 198 4.99 14.17 4.20
N GLN A 199 4.82 12.95 3.68
CA GLN A 199 5.11 11.72 4.43
C GLN A 199 6.62 11.51 4.65
N ILE A 200 7.45 12.03 3.76
CA ILE A 200 8.92 11.94 3.87
C ILE A 200 9.44 12.87 4.99
N MET A 201 8.79 14.02 5.20
CA MET A 201 9.18 14.97 6.25
C MET A 201 8.88 14.46 7.67
N GLN A 202 7.86 13.64 7.85
CA GLN A 202 7.52 13.05 9.15
C GLN A 202 8.45 11.88 9.54
N ALA A 203 9.12 11.24 8.58
CA ALA A 203 10.11 10.20 8.84
C ALA A 203 11.52 10.74 9.16
N ALA A 204 11.77 12.01 8.86
CA ALA A 204 13.04 12.71 9.07
C ALA A 204 13.06 13.60 10.32
N ALA A 205 11.96 13.66 11.07
CA ALA A 205 11.79 14.39 12.33
C ALA A 205 11.64 13.40 13.50
#